data_AF-B2GKF9-F1
#
_entry.id   AF-B2GKF9-F1
#
_cell.length_a   1.000
_cell.length_b   1.000
_cell.length_c   1.000
_cell.angle_alpha   90.00
_cell.angle_beta   90.00
_cell.angle_gamma   90.00
#
_symmetry.space_group_name_H-M   'P 1'
#
loop_
_entity.id
_entity.type
_entity.pdbx_description
1 polymer ?
#
loop_
_entity_poly.entity_id
_entity_poly.type
_entity_poly.pdbx_seq_one_letter_code
_entity_poly.pdbx_strand_id
1 'polypeptide(L)' 'MTASVLVLVAGAFFVGGALSFAQQRKPLWSVVLLGLVAAALIGYGGYSWFTSV' A
#
# COMPACT_ATOMS: atom_id res chain seq x y z
N MET A 1 7.40 3.29 -16.58
CA MET A 1 7.66 1.98 -15.92
C MET A 1 8.31 2.08 -14.54
N THR A 2 9.47 2.71 -14.36
CA THR A 2 10.18 2.76 -13.05
C THR A 2 9.37 3.41 -11.92
N ALA A 3 8.68 4.51 -12.17
CA ALA A 3 7.86 5.18 -11.15
C ALA A 3 6.68 4.31 -10.66
N SER A 4 6.01 3.59 -11.57
CA SER A 4 4.90 2.69 -11.21
C SER A 4 5.34 1.55 -10.30
N VAL A 5 6.53 0.98 -10.56
CA VAL A 5 7.13 -0.05 -9.70
C VAL A 5 7.45 0.51 -8.31
N LEU A 6 7.98 1.73 -8.21
CA LEU A 6 8.23 2.37 -6.91
C LEU A 6 6.93 2.57 -6.10
N VAL A 7 5.84 2.96 -6.77
CA VAL A 7 4.53 3.11 -6.13
C VAL A 7 4.01 1.76 -5.62
N LEU A 8 4.16 0.69 -6.39
CA LEU A 8 3.79 -0.66 -5.98
C LEU A 8 4.59 -1.13 -4.76
N VAL A 9 5.92 -0.90 -4.75
CA VAL A 9 6.79 -1.23 -3.61
C VAL A 9 6.38 -0.45 -2.36
N ALA A 10 6.10 0.86 -2.51
CA ALA A 10 5.59 1.67 -1.41
C ALA A 10 4.27 1.10 -0.86
N GLY A 11 3.34 0.72 -1.75
CA GLY A 11 2.09 0.07 -1.37
C GLY A 11 2.31 -1.22 -0.56
N ALA A 12 3.22 -2.09 -1.00
CA ALA A 12 3.56 -3.33 -0.29
C ALA A 12 4.17 -3.06 1.10
N PHE A 13 4.99 -2.01 1.24
CA PHE A 13 5.52 -1.57 2.53
C PHE A 13 4.40 -1.18 3.51
N PHE A 14 3.40 -0.42 3.04
CA PHE A 14 2.25 -0.04 3.87
C PHE A 14 1.37 -1.23 4.26
N VAL A 15 1.25 -2.27 3.42
CA VAL A 15 0.60 -3.54 3.81
C VAL A 15 1.35 -4.17 5.00
N GLY A 16 2.68 -4.29 4.91
CA GLY A 16 3.50 -4.80 6.00
C GLY A 16 3.36 -3.98 7.28
N GLY A 17 3.29 -2.65 7.16
CA GLY A 17 3.02 -1.74 8.27
C GLY A 17 1.65 -1.97 8.92
N ALA A 18 0.59 -2.12 8.12
CA ALA A 18 -0.76 -2.39 8.60
C ALA A 18 -0.83 -3.73 9.35
N LEU A 19 -0.20 -4.78 8.82
CA LEU A 19 -0.13 -6.10 9.47
C LEU A 19 0.65 -6.04 10.80
N SER A 20 1.77 -5.32 10.82
CA SER A 20 2.55 -5.11 12.04
C SER A 20 1.73 -4.36 13.11
N PHE A 21 0.98 -3.33 12.70
CA PHE A 21 0.12 -2.58 13.63
C PHE A 21 -1.03 -3.43 14.16
N ALA A 22 -1.60 -4.30 13.33
CA ALA A 22 -2.62 -5.26 13.76
C ALA A 22 -2.06 -6.25 14.79
N GLN A 23 -0.85 -6.77 14.57
CA GLN A 23 -0.17 -7.68 15.51
C GLN A 23 0.18 -6.99 16.84
N GLN A 24 0.59 -5.73 16.79
CA GLN A 24 0.89 -4.93 17.98
C GLN A 24 -0.36 -4.43 18.71
N ARG A 25 -1.57 -4.85 18.29
CA ARG A 25 -2.86 -4.41 18.84
C ARG A 25 -3.00 -2.89 18.90
N LYS A 26 -2.46 -2.20 17.89
CA LYS A 26 -2.65 -0.76 17.72
C LYS A 26 -4.12 -0.45 17.44
N PRO A 27 -4.57 0.79 17.65
CA PRO A 27 -5.96 1.16 17.43
C PRO A 27 -6.44 0.76 16.04
N LEU A 28 -7.63 0.16 15.95
CA LEU A 28 -8.15 -0.39 14.69
C LEU A 28 -8.19 0.66 13.57
N TRP A 29 -8.49 1.92 13.91
CA TRP A 29 -8.54 3.01 12.95
C TRP A 29 -7.19 3.28 12.27
N SER A 30 -6.06 3.10 12.96
CA SER A 30 -4.74 3.30 12.36
C SER A 30 -4.36 2.14 11.42
N VAL A 31 -4.73 0.91 11.77
CA VAL A 31 -4.60 -0.27 10.90
C VAL A 31 -5.41 -0.08 9.61
N VAL A 32 -6.66 0.37 9.74
CA VAL A 32 -7.55 0.62 8.60
C VAL A 32 -7.01 1.74 7.72
N LEU A 33 -6.53 2.84 8.29
CA LEU A 33 -5.90 3.93 7.50
C LEU A 33 -4.68 3.45 6.72
N LEU A 34 -3.78 2.69 7.36
CA LEU A 34 -2.62 2.12 6.67
C LEU A 34 -3.03 1.15 5.56
N GLY A 35 -4.05 0.31 5.80
CA GLY A 35 -4.62 -0.58 4.80
C GLY A 35 -5.23 0.17 3.61
N LEU A 36 -5.93 1.28 3.84
CA LEU A 36 -6.49 2.12 2.78
C LEU A 36 -5.41 2.78 1.94
N VAL A 37 -4.36 3.32 2.56
CA VAL A 37 -3.21 3.90 1.86
C VAL A 37 -2.51 2.84 1.02
N ALA A 38 -2.31 1.64 1.57
CA ALA A 38 -1.72 0.52 0.85
C ALA A 38 -2.56 0.12 -0.36
N ALA A 39 -3.88 -0.02 -0.20
CA ALA A 39 -4.80 -0.37 -1.28
C ALA A 39 -4.81 0.69 -2.40
N ALA A 40 -4.80 1.97 -2.05
CA ALA A 40 -4.75 3.06 -3.02
C ALA A 40 -3.43 3.05 -3.81
N LEU A 41 -2.29 2.89 -3.12
CA LEU A 41 -0.97 2.84 -3.77
C LEU A 41 -0.82 1.61 -4.67
N ILE A 42 -1.24 0.43 -4.21
CA ILE A 42 -1.18 -0.78 -5.04
C ILE A 42 -2.11 -0.66 -6.25
N GLY A 43 -3.34 -0.19 -6.04
CA GLY A 43 -4.32 0.00 -7.11
C GLY A 43 -3.83 1.00 -8.17
N TYR A 44 -3.36 2.18 -7.74
CA TYR A 44 -2.82 3.19 -8.64
C TYR A 44 -1.49 2.77 -9.28
N GLY A 45 -0.60 2.14 -8.52
CA GLY A 45 0.66 1.60 -9.02
C GLY A 45 0.42 0.55 -10.11
N GLY A 46 -0.52 -0.37 -9.89
CA GLY A 46 -0.91 -1.40 -10.86
C GLY A 46 -1.57 -0.81 -12.10
N TYR A 47 -2.53 0.10 -11.92
CA TYR A 47 -3.18 0.82 -13.04
C TYR A 47 -2.15 1.59 -13.87
N SER A 48 -1.33 2.43 -13.22
CA SER A 48 -0.30 3.22 -13.91
C SER A 48 0.70 2.31 -14.62
N TRP A 49 1.08 1.16 -14.04
CA TRP A 49 1.97 0.24 -14.71
C TRP A 49 1.35 -0.33 -15.99
N PHE A 50 0.06 -0.69 -15.94
CA PHE A 50 -0.68 -1.26 -17.07
C PHE A 50 -0.98 -0.22 -18.17
N THR A 51 -1.20 1.04 -17.82
CA THR A 51 -1.50 2.11 -18.80
C THR A 51 -0.27 2.85 -19.31
N SER A 52 0.89 2.68 -18.67
CA SER A 52 2.16 3.31 -19.08
C SER A 52 3.05 2.36 -19.90
N VAL A 53 2.48 1.25 -20.39
CA VAL A 53 3.13 0.30 -21.32
C VAL A 53 3.05 0.85 -22.74
#